data_AF-A0AAJ6UJ59-F1
#
_entry.id   AF-A0AAJ6UJ59-F1
#
_cell.length_a   1.000
_cell.length_b   1.000
_cell.length_c   1.000
_cell.angle_alpha   90.00
_cell.angle_beta   90.00
_cell.angle_gamma   90.00
#
_symmetry.space_group_name_H-M   'P 1'
#
loop_
_entity.id
_entity.type
_entity.pdbx_description
1 polymer ?
#
loop_
_entity_poly.entity_id
_entity_poly.type
_entity_poly.pdbx_seq_one_letter_code
_entity_poly.pdbx_strand_id
1 'polypeptide(L)'
;MCLQAGTDATMDVFGMLGRETGLKEFNVLMKMCIEQCRETDDENVAKEQISQVLELFISMKEQGFPIEEETYGPFLMLLIDKGMMEEFYFFYGIIKDTNPSEIARLGYYDMCLYIRVNDEKKIQELCSCICTDYGDENFSLRENYLLALCESDQKNYLLQLLETVDITKLSSLDNAVSVFKSLGRLSLESYVEKFLLVLKNCDYGTEDISTLIFSYATSIPNLAAEDVISKFKTLHTVMEMSPSSTSYERLIVYSCNALKE
;
A
#
# COMPACT_ATOMS: atom_id res chain seq x y z
N MET A 1 -5.53 38.63 21.88
CA MET A 1 -4.45 38.62 20.87
C MET A 1 -4.07 37.17 20.60
N CYS A 2 -3.88 36.87 19.32
CA CYS A 2 -3.31 35.64 18.73
C CYS A 2 -4.25 34.42 18.64
N LEU A 3 -5.07 34.39 17.59
CA LEU A 3 -5.55 33.19 16.90
C LEU A 3 -6.04 33.61 15.50
N GLN A 4 -5.09 33.94 14.62
CA GLN A 4 -5.30 34.14 13.18
C GLN A 4 -3.92 34.40 12.56
N ALA A 5 -3.24 33.32 12.15
CA ALA A 5 -2.01 33.42 11.38
C ALA A 5 -1.76 32.20 10.45
N GLY A 6 -2.72 31.26 10.38
CA GLY A 6 -2.56 30.02 9.60
C GLY A 6 -3.29 30.02 8.26
N THR A 7 -4.51 30.56 8.22
CA THR A 7 -5.40 30.52 7.04
C THR A 7 -5.06 31.54 5.95
N ASP A 8 -4.56 32.72 6.32
CA ASP A 8 -4.28 33.79 5.35
C ASP A 8 -3.06 33.46 4.45
N ALA A 9 -2.08 32.71 4.97
CA ALA A 9 -0.88 32.35 4.22
C ALA A 9 -1.14 31.21 3.22
N THR A 10 -2.03 30.27 3.52
CA THR A 10 -2.42 29.19 2.59
C THR A 10 -3.29 29.72 1.45
N MET A 11 -4.23 30.63 1.72
CA MET A 11 -5.03 31.27 0.66
C MET A 11 -4.18 32.05 -0.36
N ASP A 12 -3.10 32.70 0.08
CA ASP A 12 -2.16 33.40 -0.82
C ASP A 12 -1.40 32.44 -1.74
N VAL A 13 -1.11 31.20 -1.30
CA VAL A 13 -0.41 30.21 -2.13
C VAL A 13 -1.33 29.62 -3.20
N PHE A 14 -2.61 29.38 -2.89
CA PHE A 14 -3.61 28.93 -3.86
C PHE A 14 -4.02 30.04 -4.83
N GLY A 15 -4.04 31.29 -4.38
CA GLY A 15 -4.26 32.46 -5.25
C GLY A 15 -3.18 32.67 -6.31
N MET A 16 -2.02 32.01 -6.18
CA MET A 16 -0.91 32.05 -7.13
C MET A 16 -0.87 30.87 -8.11
N LEU A 17 -1.90 30.01 -8.16
CA LEU A 17 -2.03 28.93 -9.15
C LEU A 17 -2.18 29.50 -10.57
N GLY A 18 -1.07 29.94 -11.15
CA GLY A 18 -0.94 30.45 -12.51
C GLY A 18 -0.41 29.39 -13.47
N ARG A 19 -0.13 29.81 -14.71
CA ARG A 19 0.36 28.97 -15.82
C ARG A 19 1.74 28.31 -15.61
N GLU A 20 2.43 28.61 -14.50
CA GLU A 20 3.76 28.07 -14.17
C GLU A 20 3.73 27.02 -13.04
N THR A 21 2.55 26.67 -12.51
CA THR A 21 2.42 25.64 -11.47
C THR A 21 2.73 24.27 -12.05
N GLY A 22 3.77 23.61 -11.55
CA GLY A 22 4.11 22.25 -11.94
C GLY A 22 3.46 21.19 -11.06
N LEU A 23 3.61 19.94 -11.46
CA LEU A 23 3.12 18.76 -10.73
C LEU A 23 3.68 18.69 -9.30
N LYS A 24 4.93 19.15 -9.09
CA LYS A 24 5.56 19.17 -7.77
C LYS A 24 4.86 20.13 -6.82
N GLU A 25 4.51 21.32 -7.32
CA GLU A 25 3.79 22.32 -6.55
C GLU A 25 2.39 21.81 -6.17
N PHE A 26 1.69 21.15 -7.09
CA PHE A 26 0.42 20.48 -6.78
C PHE A 26 0.58 19.43 -5.66
N ASN A 27 1.58 18.55 -5.74
CA ASN A 27 1.82 17.53 -4.72
C ASN A 27 2.16 18.14 -3.35
N VAL A 28 2.89 19.27 -3.32
CA VAL A 28 3.16 20.01 -2.07
C VAL A 28 1.87 20.57 -1.46
N LEU A 29 1.00 21.17 -2.27
CA LEU A 29 -0.28 21.71 -1.79
C LEU A 29 -1.22 20.60 -1.31
N MET A 30 -1.31 19.51 -2.06
CA MET A 30 -2.05 18.31 -1.65
C MET A 30 -1.58 17.81 -0.30
N LYS A 31 -0.26 17.69 -0.11
CA LYS A 31 0.33 17.25 1.16
C LYS A 31 -0.03 18.18 2.31
N MET A 32 0.02 19.50 2.10
CA MET A 32 -0.39 20.48 3.11
C MET A 32 -1.86 20.32 3.51
N CYS A 33 -2.77 20.18 2.54
CA CYS A 33 -4.19 19.98 2.84
C CYS A 33 -4.44 18.68 3.61
N ILE A 34 -3.74 17.60 3.22
CA ILE A 34 -3.82 16.30 3.89
C ILE A 34 -3.35 16.40 5.34
N GLU A 35 -2.22 17.05 5.60
CA GLU A 35 -1.66 17.23 6.95
C GLU A 35 -2.62 18.05 7.82
N GLN A 36 -3.15 19.16 7.32
CA GLN A 36 -4.11 19.99 8.04
C GLN A 36 -5.42 19.24 8.35
N CYS A 37 -5.93 18.47 7.38
CA CYS A 37 -7.12 17.66 7.59
C CYS A 37 -6.86 16.51 8.58
N ARG A 38 -5.65 15.92 8.57
CA ARG A 38 -5.25 14.86 9.50
C ARG A 38 -5.22 15.34 10.95
N GLU A 39 -4.71 16.55 11.19
CA GLU A 39 -4.51 17.11 12.53
C GLU A 39 -5.77 17.71 13.17
N THR A 40 -6.80 18.00 12.37
CA THR A 40 -8.03 18.62 12.86
C THR A 40 -9.15 17.62 13.15
N ASP A 41 -9.87 17.86 14.24
CA ASP A 41 -11.16 17.25 14.57
C ASP A 41 -12.35 18.20 14.25
N ASP A 42 -12.07 19.44 13.84
CA ASP A 42 -13.10 20.40 13.41
C ASP A 42 -13.59 20.06 12.01
N GLU A 43 -14.86 19.68 11.92
CA GLU A 43 -15.53 19.29 10.67
C GLU A 43 -15.51 20.40 9.61
N ASN A 44 -15.59 21.68 10.01
CA ASN A 44 -15.56 22.79 9.05
C ASN A 44 -14.17 22.95 8.46
N VAL A 45 -13.13 22.84 9.29
CA VAL A 45 -11.74 22.89 8.82
C VAL A 45 -11.46 21.70 7.91
N ALA A 46 -11.91 20.49 8.27
CA ALA A 46 -11.75 19.31 7.41
C ALA A 46 -12.45 19.49 6.06
N LYS A 47 -13.69 20.00 6.04
CA LYS A 47 -14.43 20.29 4.81
C LYS A 47 -13.73 21.33 3.94
N GLU A 48 -13.15 22.36 4.54
CA GLU A 48 -12.39 23.37 3.82
C GLU A 48 -11.17 22.75 3.13
N GLN A 49 -10.40 21.91 3.84
CA GLN A 49 -9.24 21.21 3.26
C GLN A 49 -9.64 20.24 2.14
N ILE A 50 -10.73 19.48 2.32
CA ILE A 50 -11.26 18.59 1.28
C ILE A 50 -11.72 19.39 0.05
N SER A 51 -12.32 20.56 0.27
CA SER A 51 -12.72 21.45 -0.83
C SER A 51 -11.51 21.97 -1.60
N GLN A 52 -10.43 22.33 -0.91
CA GLN A 52 -9.17 22.74 -1.54
C GLN A 52 -8.55 21.61 -2.37
N VAL A 53 -8.61 20.37 -1.89
CA VAL A 53 -8.16 19.18 -2.66
C VAL A 53 -8.95 19.04 -3.96
N LEU A 54 -10.27 19.25 -3.92
CA LEU A 54 -11.10 19.24 -5.13
C LEU A 54 -10.68 20.32 -6.13
N GLU A 55 -10.42 21.54 -5.65
CA GLU A 55 -9.93 22.64 -6.50
C GLU A 55 -8.58 22.31 -7.15
N LEU A 56 -7.66 21.65 -6.42
CA LEU A 56 -6.39 21.18 -6.99
C LEU A 56 -6.62 20.15 -8.09
N PHE A 57 -7.48 19.16 -7.87
CA PHE A 57 -7.78 18.14 -8.88
C PHE A 57 -8.39 18.74 -10.15
N ILE A 58 -9.31 19.71 -9.99
CA ILE A 58 -9.89 20.45 -11.12
C ILE A 58 -8.80 21.21 -11.86
N SER A 59 -7.95 21.96 -11.16
CA SER A 59 -6.87 22.75 -11.76
C SER A 59 -5.84 21.88 -12.49
N MET A 60 -5.44 20.75 -11.90
CA MET A 60 -4.56 19.76 -12.54
C MET A 60 -5.16 19.28 -13.86
N LYS A 61 -6.44 18.90 -13.85
CA LYS A 61 -7.16 18.44 -15.03
C LYS A 61 -7.26 19.52 -16.11
N GLU A 62 -7.60 20.75 -15.74
CA GLU A 62 -7.69 21.88 -16.67
C GLU A 62 -6.34 22.21 -17.33
N GLN A 63 -5.25 22.01 -16.58
CA GLN A 63 -3.88 22.20 -17.07
C GLN A 63 -3.31 20.97 -17.79
N GLY A 64 -4.07 19.87 -17.86
CA GLY A 64 -3.68 18.63 -18.54
C GLY A 64 -2.66 17.79 -17.78
N PHE A 65 -2.49 18.01 -16.47
CA PHE A 65 -1.67 17.17 -15.61
C PHE A 65 -2.42 15.88 -15.24
N PRO A 66 -1.76 14.71 -15.27
CA PRO A 66 -2.33 13.48 -14.73
C PRO A 66 -2.44 13.59 -13.20
N ILE A 67 -3.48 12.96 -12.64
CA ILE A 67 -3.60 12.80 -11.19
C ILE A 67 -3.01 11.44 -10.83
N GLU A 68 -1.71 11.39 -10.59
CA GLU A 68 -0.97 10.16 -10.33
C GLU A 68 -1.19 9.65 -8.90
N GLU A 69 -0.82 8.39 -8.63
CA GLU A 69 -0.98 7.79 -7.30
C GLU A 69 -0.25 8.58 -6.20
N GLU A 70 0.92 9.16 -6.50
CA GLU A 70 1.65 10.03 -5.57
C GLU A 70 0.78 11.21 -5.09
N THR A 71 -0.12 11.69 -5.95
CA THR A 71 -1.05 12.78 -5.64
C THR A 71 -2.30 12.27 -4.90
N TYR A 72 -2.99 11.27 -5.46
CA TYR A 72 -4.30 10.85 -4.92
C TYR A 72 -4.21 9.85 -3.76
N GLY A 73 -3.20 8.99 -3.74
CA GLY A 73 -3.09 7.87 -2.81
C GLY A 73 -3.07 8.31 -1.34
N PRO A 74 -2.19 9.26 -0.96
CA PRO A 74 -2.16 9.79 0.41
C PRO A 74 -3.49 10.42 0.86
N PHE A 75 -4.22 11.04 -0.07
CA PHE A 75 -5.53 11.63 0.23
C PHE A 75 -6.62 10.57 0.40
N LEU A 76 -6.67 9.55 -0.47
CA LEU A 76 -7.60 8.43 -0.32
C LEU A 76 -7.38 7.70 1.01
N MET A 77 -6.12 7.47 1.42
CA MET A 77 -5.82 6.89 2.73
C MET A 77 -6.32 7.75 3.89
N LEU A 78 -6.20 9.08 3.81
CA LEU A 78 -6.75 9.98 4.82
C LEU A 78 -8.27 9.82 4.95
N LEU A 79 -8.99 9.76 3.82
CA LEU A 79 -10.45 9.56 3.83
C LEU A 79 -10.82 8.19 4.41
N ILE A 80 -10.08 7.14 4.07
CA ILE A 80 -10.23 5.80 4.65
C ILE A 80 -10.02 5.84 6.17
N ASP A 81 -8.91 6.42 6.64
CA ASP A 81 -8.55 6.49 8.06
C ASP A 81 -9.66 7.18 8.89
N LYS A 82 -10.24 8.26 8.34
CA LYS A 82 -11.37 9.00 8.92
C LYS A 82 -12.75 8.38 8.67
N GLY A 83 -12.86 7.32 7.88
CA GLY A 83 -14.13 6.65 7.56
C GLY A 83 -15.08 7.46 6.68
N MET A 84 -14.56 8.39 5.88
CA MET A 84 -15.30 9.31 5.01
C MET A 84 -15.68 8.65 3.69
N MET A 85 -16.66 7.75 3.73
CA MET A 85 -17.05 6.90 2.60
C MET A 85 -17.64 7.70 1.42
N GLU A 86 -18.46 8.72 1.67
CA GLU A 86 -19.11 9.50 0.62
C GLU A 86 -18.08 10.30 -0.18
N GLU A 87 -17.19 10.99 0.52
CA GLU A 87 -16.07 11.73 -0.06
C GLU A 87 -15.12 10.78 -0.80
N PHE A 88 -14.81 9.63 -0.21
CA PHE A 88 -13.97 8.63 -0.86
C PHE A 88 -14.52 8.27 -2.24
N TYR A 89 -15.80 7.90 -2.35
CA TYR A 89 -16.38 7.49 -3.64
C TYR A 89 -16.56 8.67 -4.61
N PHE A 90 -16.74 9.88 -4.09
CA PHE A 90 -16.74 11.09 -4.92
C PHE A 90 -15.38 11.28 -5.61
N PHE A 91 -14.28 11.26 -4.87
CA PHE A 91 -12.93 11.42 -5.43
C PHE A 91 -12.48 10.19 -6.24
N TYR A 92 -12.87 8.99 -5.82
CA TYR A 92 -12.67 7.76 -6.59
C TYR A 92 -13.22 7.91 -8.02
N GLY A 93 -14.43 8.47 -8.17
CA GLY A 93 -15.03 8.75 -9.47
C GLY A 93 -14.20 9.71 -10.31
N ILE A 94 -13.74 10.81 -9.73
CA ILE A 94 -12.89 11.81 -10.41
C ILE A 94 -11.59 11.18 -10.92
N ILE A 95 -10.91 10.40 -10.08
CA ILE A 95 -9.63 9.76 -10.42
C ILE A 95 -9.85 8.72 -11.52
N LYS A 96 -10.88 7.88 -11.39
CA LYS A 96 -11.24 6.87 -12.39
C LYS A 96 -11.52 7.48 -13.76
N ASP A 97 -12.26 8.59 -13.81
CA ASP A 97 -12.60 9.27 -15.06
C ASP A 97 -11.38 9.96 -15.69
N THR A 98 -10.40 10.35 -14.88
CA THR A 98 -9.19 11.04 -15.33
C THR A 98 -8.10 10.05 -15.77
N ASN A 99 -7.96 8.92 -15.07
CA ASN A 99 -6.93 7.91 -15.32
C ASN A 99 -7.52 6.49 -15.39
N PRO A 100 -8.13 6.07 -16.52
CA PRO A 100 -8.71 4.74 -16.63
C PRO A 100 -7.73 3.58 -16.44
N SER A 101 -6.42 3.80 -16.66
CA SER A 101 -5.38 2.79 -16.41
C SER A 101 -5.20 2.46 -14.92
N GLU A 102 -5.61 3.36 -14.02
CA GLU A 102 -5.43 3.23 -12.58
C GLU A 102 -6.55 2.42 -11.89
N ILE A 103 -7.52 1.89 -12.64
CA ILE A 103 -8.67 1.17 -12.07
C ILE A 103 -8.24 0.01 -11.17
N ALA A 104 -7.21 -0.73 -11.56
CA ALA A 104 -6.69 -1.82 -10.75
C ALA A 104 -6.11 -1.32 -9.42
N ARG A 105 -5.37 -0.20 -9.46
CA ARG A 105 -4.78 0.41 -8.27
C ARG A 105 -5.83 1.03 -7.35
N LEU A 106 -6.87 1.64 -7.91
CA LEU A 106 -8.04 2.09 -7.15
C LEU A 106 -8.73 0.95 -6.39
N GLY A 107 -8.68 -0.27 -6.90
CA GLY A 107 -9.16 -1.47 -6.20
C GLY A 107 -8.46 -1.74 -4.87
N TYR A 108 -7.16 -1.42 -4.74
CA TYR A 108 -6.44 -1.50 -3.46
C TYR A 108 -7.10 -0.59 -2.40
N TYR A 109 -7.39 0.65 -2.77
CA TYR A 109 -7.99 1.63 -1.86
C TYR A 109 -9.44 1.27 -1.51
N ASP A 110 -10.21 0.75 -2.47
CA ASP A 110 -11.58 0.28 -2.23
C ASP A 110 -11.60 -0.88 -1.22
N MET A 111 -10.70 -1.85 -1.37
CA MET A 111 -10.54 -2.93 -0.39
C MET A 111 -10.11 -2.40 1.00
N CYS A 112 -9.16 -1.45 1.05
CA CYS A 112 -8.74 -0.83 2.30
C CYS A 112 -9.89 -0.12 3.02
N LEU A 113 -10.77 0.58 2.29
CA LEU A 113 -11.96 1.20 2.85
C LEU A 113 -12.87 0.17 3.51
N TYR A 114 -13.22 -0.91 2.81
CA TYR A 114 -14.12 -1.93 3.34
C TYR A 114 -13.53 -2.68 4.54
N ILE A 115 -12.22 -2.93 4.54
CA ILE A 115 -11.51 -3.45 5.70
C ILE A 115 -11.63 -2.48 6.87
N ARG A 116 -11.41 -1.18 6.63
CA ARG A 116 -11.43 -0.15 7.67
C ARG A 116 -12.81 0.05 8.31
N VAL A 117 -13.89 -0.01 7.52
CA VAL A 117 -15.27 0.07 8.04
C VAL A 117 -15.83 -1.29 8.46
N ASN A 118 -15.03 -2.36 8.37
CA ASN A 118 -15.39 -3.73 8.72
C ASN A 118 -16.65 -4.25 7.99
N ASP A 119 -16.79 -3.91 6.71
CA ASP A 119 -17.88 -4.40 5.85
C ASP A 119 -17.50 -5.77 5.25
N GLU A 120 -17.67 -6.80 6.08
CA GLU A 120 -17.39 -8.20 5.74
C GLU A 120 -18.10 -8.67 4.48
N LYS A 121 -19.34 -8.20 4.25
CA LYS A 121 -20.11 -8.58 3.08
C LYS A 121 -19.45 -8.06 1.81
N LYS A 122 -18.98 -6.80 1.83
CA LYS A 122 -18.29 -6.20 0.68
C LYS A 122 -16.93 -6.83 0.43
N ILE A 123 -16.16 -7.09 1.48
CA ILE A 123 -14.87 -7.80 1.36
C ILE A 123 -15.08 -9.17 0.70
N GLN A 124 -16.08 -9.93 1.15
CA GLN A 124 -16.43 -11.22 0.56
C GLN A 124 -16.88 -11.11 -0.90
N GLU A 125 -17.73 -10.13 -1.24
CA GLU A 125 -18.17 -9.87 -2.62
C GLU A 125 -16.95 -9.63 -3.54
N LEU A 126 -16.03 -8.75 -3.13
CA LEU A 126 -14.82 -8.41 -3.89
C LEU A 126 -13.90 -9.64 -4.07
N CYS A 127 -13.65 -10.39 -3.00
CA CYS A 127 -12.80 -11.58 -3.06
C CYS A 127 -13.42 -12.69 -3.91
N SER A 128 -14.73 -12.92 -3.80
CA SER A 128 -15.42 -13.99 -4.53
C SER A 128 -15.42 -13.75 -6.03
N CYS A 129 -15.69 -12.52 -6.48
CA CYS A 129 -15.70 -12.16 -7.89
C CYS A 129 -14.36 -12.48 -8.58
N ILE A 130 -13.25 -12.17 -7.90
CA ILE A 130 -11.92 -12.32 -8.47
C ILE A 130 -11.39 -13.76 -8.38
N CYS A 131 -11.83 -14.54 -7.40
CA CYS A 131 -11.46 -15.95 -7.28
C CYS A 131 -12.11 -16.84 -8.35
N THR A 132 -13.21 -16.40 -8.97
CA THR A 132 -13.92 -17.17 -10.01
C THR A 132 -13.42 -16.87 -11.43
N ASP A 133 -12.66 -15.79 -11.62
CA ASP A 133 -12.20 -15.36 -12.94
C ASP A 133 -10.70 -15.60 -13.11
N TYR A 134 -10.32 -16.74 -13.68
CA TYR A 134 -8.91 -17.13 -13.86
C TYR A 134 -8.20 -16.42 -15.02
N GLY A 135 -8.84 -15.44 -15.68
CA GLY A 135 -8.22 -14.67 -16.76
C GLY A 135 -7.07 -13.78 -16.27
N ASP A 136 -6.02 -13.66 -17.08
CA ASP A 136 -4.89 -12.74 -16.82
C ASP A 136 -5.32 -11.27 -16.84
N GLU A 137 -6.44 -10.95 -17.50
CA GLU A 137 -7.00 -9.59 -17.59
C GLU A 137 -7.29 -8.97 -16.21
N ASN A 138 -7.63 -9.79 -15.22
CA ASN A 138 -7.97 -9.34 -13.87
C ASN A 138 -6.85 -9.56 -12.85
N PHE A 139 -5.65 -9.98 -13.28
CA PHE A 139 -4.53 -10.22 -12.38
C PHE A 139 -4.11 -8.95 -11.63
N SER A 140 -4.02 -7.80 -12.32
CA SER A 140 -3.63 -6.53 -11.69
C SER A 140 -4.59 -6.10 -10.57
N LEU A 141 -5.89 -6.28 -10.77
CA LEU A 141 -6.89 -6.00 -9.73
C LEU A 141 -6.78 -7.00 -8.56
N ARG A 142 -6.60 -8.29 -8.85
CA ARG A 142 -6.38 -9.34 -7.85
C ARG A 142 -5.15 -9.06 -6.99
N GLU A 143 -4.05 -8.68 -7.63
CA GLU A 143 -2.81 -8.29 -6.96
C GLU A 143 -3.06 -7.13 -6.01
N ASN A 144 -3.78 -6.08 -6.45
CA ASN A 144 -4.10 -4.94 -5.60
C ASN A 144 -4.99 -5.29 -4.40
N TYR A 145 -5.97 -6.19 -4.55
CA TYR A 145 -6.73 -6.70 -3.41
C TYR A 145 -5.87 -7.53 -2.46
N LEU A 146 -4.96 -8.36 -3.00
CA LEU A 146 -4.01 -9.12 -2.20
C LEU A 146 -3.13 -8.19 -1.35
N LEU A 147 -2.63 -7.10 -1.94
CA LEU A 147 -1.81 -6.11 -1.24
C LEU A 147 -2.57 -5.46 -0.08
N ALA A 148 -3.82 -5.03 -0.30
CA ALA A 148 -4.66 -4.47 0.77
C ALA A 148 -4.88 -5.47 1.91
N LEU A 149 -5.14 -6.74 1.58
CA LEU A 149 -5.28 -7.80 2.57
C LEU A 149 -3.97 -8.09 3.32
N CYS A 150 -2.81 -7.98 2.65
CA CYS A 150 -1.50 -8.12 3.27
C CYS A 150 -1.21 -7.05 4.32
N GLU A 151 -1.90 -5.92 4.30
CA GLU A 151 -1.78 -4.85 5.30
C GLU A 151 -2.80 -4.98 6.45
N SER A 152 -3.68 -5.98 6.39
CA SER A 152 -4.77 -6.16 7.33
C SER A 152 -4.69 -7.45 8.17
N ASP A 153 -5.55 -7.56 9.17
CA ASP A 153 -5.73 -8.80 9.95
C ASP A 153 -6.79 -9.76 9.35
N GLN A 154 -7.26 -9.49 8.12
CA GLN A 154 -8.26 -10.28 7.42
C GLN A 154 -7.72 -11.61 6.87
N LYS A 155 -7.21 -12.45 7.77
CA LYS A 155 -6.48 -13.68 7.47
C LYS A 155 -7.27 -14.64 6.57
N ASN A 156 -8.58 -14.79 6.78
CA ASN A 156 -9.37 -15.74 6.01
C ASN A 156 -9.45 -15.34 4.52
N TYR A 157 -9.70 -14.06 4.24
CA TYR A 157 -9.74 -13.55 2.87
C TYR A 157 -8.36 -13.53 2.22
N LEU A 158 -7.31 -13.20 2.99
CA LEU A 158 -5.94 -13.31 2.52
C LEU A 158 -5.63 -14.74 2.04
N LEU A 159 -5.94 -15.75 2.87
CA LEU A 159 -5.71 -17.15 2.52
C LEU A 159 -6.50 -17.56 1.27
N GLN A 160 -7.75 -17.10 1.14
CA GLN A 160 -8.55 -17.34 -0.05
C GLN A 160 -7.87 -16.81 -1.32
N LEU A 161 -7.35 -15.56 -1.29
CA LEU A 161 -6.67 -15.00 -2.46
C LEU A 161 -5.33 -15.69 -2.74
N LEU A 162 -4.56 -16.03 -1.70
CA LEU A 162 -3.26 -16.70 -1.84
C LEU A 162 -3.35 -18.07 -2.52
N GLU A 163 -4.50 -18.74 -2.50
CA GLU A 163 -4.72 -19.97 -3.26
C GLU A 163 -4.96 -19.75 -4.76
N THR A 164 -5.31 -18.53 -5.17
CA THR A 164 -5.68 -18.18 -6.55
C THR A 164 -4.66 -17.29 -7.26
N VAL A 165 -3.81 -16.60 -6.50
CA VAL A 165 -2.76 -15.74 -7.05
C VAL A 165 -1.56 -16.58 -7.47
N ASP A 166 -1.16 -16.42 -8.74
CA ASP A 166 0.14 -16.88 -9.20
C ASP A 166 1.22 -15.91 -8.70
N ILE A 167 1.96 -16.33 -7.67
CA ILE A 167 3.01 -15.52 -7.04
C ILE A 167 4.14 -15.14 -8.02
N THR A 168 4.32 -15.89 -9.11
CA THR A 168 5.36 -15.61 -10.11
C THR A 168 5.00 -14.42 -11.01
N LYS A 169 3.73 -14.07 -11.07
CA LYS A 169 3.19 -12.99 -11.91
C LYS A 169 3.09 -11.64 -11.21
N LEU A 170 3.46 -11.55 -9.93
CA LEU A 170 3.46 -10.27 -9.21
C LEU A 170 4.29 -9.23 -9.97
N SER A 171 3.77 -8.01 -10.05
CA SER A 171 4.31 -6.95 -10.91
C SER A 171 5.64 -6.39 -10.41
N SER A 172 5.98 -6.58 -9.13
CA SER A 172 7.24 -6.12 -8.55
C SER A 172 7.73 -7.00 -7.40
N LEU A 173 9.04 -6.92 -7.13
CA LEU A 173 9.64 -7.52 -5.93
C LEU A 173 9.06 -6.91 -4.65
N ASP A 174 8.73 -5.62 -4.64
CA ASP A 174 8.15 -4.96 -3.47
C ASP A 174 6.77 -5.53 -3.13
N ASN A 175 5.96 -5.88 -4.13
CA ASN A 175 4.68 -6.57 -3.92
C ASN A 175 4.89 -7.96 -3.31
N ALA A 176 5.87 -8.72 -3.82
CA ALA A 176 6.25 -10.01 -3.25
C ALA A 176 6.76 -9.86 -1.80
N VAL A 177 7.55 -8.82 -1.52
CA VAL A 177 8.00 -8.47 -0.16
C VAL A 177 6.80 -8.22 0.76
N SER A 178 5.81 -7.44 0.34
CA SER A 178 4.59 -7.19 1.11
C SER A 178 3.84 -8.48 1.44
N VAL A 179 3.73 -9.40 0.48
CA VAL A 179 3.15 -10.74 0.71
C VAL A 179 3.95 -11.50 1.77
N PHE A 180 5.28 -11.60 1.61
CA PHE A 180 6.13 -12.35 2.55
C PHE A 180 6.14 -11.75 3.96
N LYS A 181 6.09 -10.42 4.09
CA LYS A 181 5.90 -9.75 5.39
C LYS A 181 4.59 -10.16 6.04
N SER A 182 3.49 -10.17 5.28
CA SER A 182 2.18 -10.60 5.77
C SER A 182 2.18 -12.07 6.22
N LEU A 183 2.82 -12.96 5.45
CA LEU A 183 3.00 -14.36 5.85
C LEU A 183 3.78 -14.51 7.16
N GLY A 184 4.77 -13.64 7.39
CA GLY A 184 5.53 -13.56 8.64
C GLY A 184 4.65 -13.13 9.81
N ARG A 185 3.96 -11.99 9.64
CA ARG A 185 3.03 -11.43 10.63
C ARG A 185 1.98 -12.45 11.07
N LEU A 186 1.46 -13.23 10.13
CA LEU A 186 0.39 -14.21 10.35
C LEU A 186 0.88 -15.64 10.63
N SER A 187 2.20 -15.84 10.73
CA SER A 187 2.85 -17.13 10.99
C SER A 187 2.44 -18.24 10.01
N LEU A 188 2.46 -17.94 8.71
CA LEU A 188 2.02 -18.82 7.61
C LEU A 188 3.20 -19.53 6.92
N GLU A 189 4.02 -20.26 7.67
CA GLU A 189 5.26 -20.88 7.17
C GLU A 189 5.04 -21.87 6.00
N SER A 190 3.93 -22.61 6.00
CA SER A 190 3.61 -23.53 4.90
C SER A 190 3.43 -22.83 3.55
N TYR A 191 2.88 -21.61 3.54
CA TYR A 191 2.74 -20.80 2.33
C TYR A 191 4.10 -20.27 1.88
N VAL A 192 4.96 -19.89 2.82
CA VAL A 192 6.32 -19.42 2.54
C VAL A 192 7.11 -20.50 1.83
N GLU A 193 7.13 -21.73 2.36
CA GLU A 193 7.82 -22.84 1.73
C GLU A 193 7.25 -23.15 0.33
N LYS A 194 5.92 -23.19 0.19
CA LYS A 194 5.23 -23.38 -1.10
C LYS A 194 5.66 -22.33 -2.12
N PHE A 195 5.63 -21.05 -1.77
CA PHE A 195 5.95 -19.96 -2.70
C PHE A 195 7.44 -19.86 -3.00
N LEU A 196 8.32 -20.04 -2.02
CA LEU A 196 9.76 -20.05 -2.27
C LEU A 196 10.15 -21.17 -3.22
N LEU A 197 9.54 -22.36 -3.08
CA LEU A 197 9.78 -23.47 -4.01
C LEU A 197 9.33 -23.15 -5.43
N VAL A 198 8.16 -22.52 -5.59
CA VAL A 198 7.67 -22.06 -6.90
C VAL A 198 8.64 -21.03 -7.50
N LEU A 199 9.00 -19.99 -6.74
CA LEU A 199 9.88 -18.91 -7.20
C LEU A 199 11.29 -19.42 -7.55
N LYS A 200 11.86 -20.34 -6.76
CA LYS A 200 13.16 -20.98 -7.03
C LYS A 200 13.19 -21.73 -8.37
N ASN A 201 12.05 -22.28 -8.79
CA ASN A 201 11.92 -22.98 -10.07
C ASN A 201 11.61 -22.06 -11.25
N CYS A 202 11.50 -20.75 -11.02
CA CYS A 202 11.30 -19.71 -12.02
C CYS A 202 12.55 -18.82 -12.14
N ASP A 203 12.50 -17.79 -13.00
CA ASP A 203 13.63 -16.89 -13.27
C ASP A 203 13.97 -15.91 -12.11
N TYR A 204 13.51 -16.17 -10.89
CA TYR A 204 13.83 -15.33 -9.72
C TYR A 204 15.29 -15.52 -9.31
N GLY A 205 15.99 -14.40 -9.13
CA GLY A 205 17.37 -14.41 -8.67
C GLY A 205 17.52 -14.91 -7.23
N THR A 206 18.66 -15.52 -6.92
CA THR A 206 19.00 -15.92 -5.54
C THR A 206 18.93 -14.74 -4.57
N GLU A 207 19.27 -13.53 -5.03
CA GLU A 207 19.19 -12.30 -4.24
C GLU A 207 17.74 -11.91 -3.89
N ASP A 208 16.82 -12.04 -4.84
CA ASP A 208 15.39 -11.73 -4.64
C ASP A 208 14.78 -12.72 -3.66
N ILE A 209 15.02 -14.02 -3.86
CA ILE A 209 14.54 -15.07 -2.94
C ILE A 209 15.10 -14.84 -1.53
N SER A 210 16.39 -14.48 -1.41
CA SER A 210 17.00 -14.17 -0.12
C SER A 210 16.36 -12.93 0.54
N THR A 211 15.97 -11.93 -0.25
CA THR A 211 15.22 -10.74 0.21
C THR A 211 13.83 -11.11 0.72
N LEU A 212 13.13 -12.04 0.07
CA LEU A 212 11.82 -12.52 0.50
C LEU A 212 11.91 -13.32 1.81
N ILE A 213 12.91 -14.20 1.94
CA ILE A 213 13.17 -14.94 3.19
C ILE A 213 13.46 -13.96 4.34
N PHE A 214 14.28 -12.94 4.11
CA PHE A 214 14.55 -11.89 5.11
C PHE A 214 13.27 -11.16 5.53
N SER A 215 12.45 -10.75 4.56
CA SER A 215 11.21 -10.01 4.79
C SER A 215 10.19 -10.82 5.59
N TYR A 216 10.09 -12.13 5.32
CA TYR A 216 9.29 -13.04 6.14
C TYR A 216 9.84 -13.15 7.57
N ALA A 217 11.12 -13.52 7.73
CA ALA A 217 11.69 -13.84 9.04
C ALA A 217 11.63 -12.65 10.01
N THR A 218 11.88 -11.44 9.51
CA THR A 218 11.84 -10.20 10.31
C THR A 218 10.44 -9.70 10.63
N SER A 219 9.41 -10.21 9.94
CA SER A 219 8.01 -9.83 10.17
C SER A 219 7.28 -10.79 11.12
N ILE A 220 7.94 -11.84 11.60
CA ILE A 220 7.37 -12.74 12.61
C ILE A 220 7.26 -11.97 13.93
N PRO A 221 6.07 -11.86 14.52
CA PRO A 221 5.87 -11.06 15.72
C PRO A 221 6.58 -11.70 16.93
N ASN A 222 7.15 -10.86 17.79
CA ASN A 222 7.79 -11.23 19.06
C ASN A 222 8.96 -12.24 18.92
N LEU A 223 9.61 -12.29 17.76
CA LEU A 223 10.76 -13.15 17.53
C LEU A 223 12.06 -12.45 17.96
N ALA A 224 12.89 -13.09 18.78
CA ALA A 224 14.19 -12.53 19.16
C ALA A 224 15.12 -12.45 17.95
N ALA A 225 16.11 -11.54 17.99
CA ALA A 225 17.05 -11.37 16.88
C ALA A 225 17.81 -12.67 16.54
N GLU A 226 18.21 -13.45 17.56
CA GLU A 226 18.84 -14.76 17.31
C GLU A 226 17.91 -15.74 16.61
N ASP A 227 16.62 -15.73 16.95
CA ASP A 227 15.61 -16.60 16.36
C ASP A 227 15.27 -16.18 14.92
N VAL A 228 15.27 -14.88 14.62
CA VAL A 228 15.16 -14.35 13.24
C VAL A 228 16.34 -14.84 12.39
N ILE A 229 17.57 -14.74 12.91
CA ILE A 229 18.78 -15.23 12.22
C ILE A 229 18.68 -16.75 11.98
N SER A 230 18.22 -17.49 12.99
CA SER A 230 18.03 -18.94 12.88
C SER A 230 17.01 -19.27 11.78
N LYS A 231 15.83 -18.63 11.81
CA LYS A 231 14.78 -18.84 10.80
C LYS A 231 15.25 -18.51 9.40
N PHE A 232 15.95 -17.39 9.24
CA PHE A 232 16.55 -16.99 7.96
C PHE A 232 17.49 -18.08 7.42
N LYS A 233 18.41 -18.61 8.25
CA LYS A 233 19.33 -19.68 7.85
C LYS A 233 18.63 -21.00 7.55
N THR A 234 17.64 -21.38 8.36
CA THR A 234 16.87 -22.61 8.16
C THR A 234 16.17 -22.59 6.81
N LEU A 235 15.48 -21.51 6.45
CA LEU A 235 14.79 -21.42 5.16
C LEU A 235 15.75 -21.48 3.97
N HIS A 236 16.93 -20.85 4.05
CA HIS A 236 17.96 -21.00 3.01
C HIS A 236 18.44 -22.44 2.87
N THR A 237 18.58 -23.15 4.00
CA THR A 237 18.96 -24.57 4.01
C THR A 237 17.89 -25.45 3.38
N VAL A 238 16.61 -25.24 3.74
CA VAL A 238 15.46 -25.96 3.15
C VAL A 238 15.38 -25.70 1.65
N MET A 239 15.66 -24.48 1.22
CA MET A 239 15.69 -24.09 -0.19
C MET A 239 17.00 -24.46 -0.89
N GLU A 240 17.92 -25.18 -0.23
CA GLU A 240 19.23 -25.60 -0.75
C GLU A 240 19.99 -24.45 -1.44
N MET A 241 19.97 -23.27 -0.82
CA MET A 241 20.57 -22.05 -1.36
C MET A 241 21.45 -21.35 -0.32
N SER A 242 22.45 -20.63 -0.80
CA SER A 242 23.24 -19.73 0.07
C SER A 242 22.59 -18.35 0.12
N PRO A 243 22.55 -17.69 1.29
CA PRO A 243 22.12 -16.29 1.36
C PRO A 243 23.04 -15.37 0.57
N SER A 244 22.50 -14.29 0.00
CA SER A 244 23.30 -13.27 -0.69
C SER A 244 24.08 -12.41 0.31
N SER A 245 25.15 -11.74 -0.16
CA SER A 245 25.87 -10.76 0.67
C SER A 245 24.96 -9.61 1.11
N THR A 246 24.13 -9.10 0.20
CA THR A 246 23.16 -8.04 0.46
C THR A 246 22.17 -8.41 1.57
N SER A 247 21.68 -9.65 1.60
CA SER A 247 20.73 -10.07 2.64
C SER A 247 21.41 -10.27 3.99
N TYR A 248 22.68 -10.68 4.04
CA TYR A 248 23.47 -10.67 5.27
C TYR A 248 23.68 -9.24 5.81
N GLU A 249 23.99 -8.27 4.95
CA GLU A 249 24.11 -6.87 5.37
C GLU A 249 22.82 -6.36 5.99
N ARG A 250 21.67 -6.65 5.37
CA ARG A 250 20.34 -6.32 5.93
C ARG A 250 20.09 -6.99 7.27
N LEU A 251 20.46 -8.26 7.42
CA LEU A 251 20.32 -9.02 8.66
C LEU A 251 21.22 -8.46 9.79
N ILE A 252 22.44 -8.03 9.47
CA ILE A 252 23.33 -7.37 10.42
C ILE A 252 22.72 -6.05 10.87
N VAL A 253 22.25 -5.21 9.95
CA VAL A 253 21.61 -3.92 10.28
C VAL A 253 20.38 -4.12 11.16
N TYR A 254 19.52 -5.09 10.82
CA TYR A 254 18.35 -5.46 11.63
C TYR A 254 18.77 -5.85 13.05
N SER A 255 19.74 -6.75 13.20
CA SER A 255 20.21 -7.23 14.50
C SER A 255 20.82 -6.10 15.34
N CYS A 256 21.59 -5.21 14.72
CA CYS A 256 22.16 -4.05 15.41
C CYS A 256 21.10 -3.05 15.89
N ASN A 257 19.98 -2.93 15.19
CA ASN A 257 18.88 -2.05 15.60
C ASN A 257 18.04 -2.70 16.71
N ALA A 258 17.77 -4.00 16.62
CA ALA A 258 17.07 -4.74 17.67
C ALA A 258 17.81 -4.73 19.02
N LEU A 259 19.13 -4.56 19.03
CA LEU A 259 19.93 -4.42 20.25
C LEU A 259 19.89 -3.02 20.88
N LYS A 260 19.30 -2.03 20.20
CA LYS A 260 19.18 -0.64 20.69
C LYS A 260 17.83 -0.35 21.35
N GLU A 261 16.86 -1.22 21.17
CA GLU A 261 15.53 -1.19 21.79
C GLU A 261 15.55 -1.93 23.14
#